data_AF-A0A0J1GD00-F1
#
_entry.id   AF-A0A0J1GD00-F1
#
_cell.length_a   1.000
_cell.length_b   1.000
_cell.length_c   1.000
_cell.angle_alpha   90.00
_cell.angle_beta   90.00
_cell.angle_gamma   90.00
#
_symmetry.space_group_name_H-M   'P 1'
#
loop_
_entity.id
_entity.type
_entity.pdbx_description
1 polymer ?
#
loop_
_entity_poly.entity_id
_entity_poly.type
_entity_poly.pdbx_seq_one_letter_code
_entity_poly.pdbx_strand_id
1 'polypeptide(L)'
;MIFVTVGSQKFPFDRLLIEVDRLIGTGVIKEAVYAQTGYSQYIPVNYTYRAFLNQTEMEEKISESSIIITHGGTGIIVRAIKAGKKVVAVPRKKEYHEHIDNHQVELLSQFEAAGFICFCRETADLANKLEAIEQFTPLIYNSNTESYIKNIGGCLDRIQAGKQDQSAKKRFGKYIEYLTTKIKIMFHQKYYWYENTTVKYLFEKMHSDAVIFVFSSCTRAGIKARYNYVRTLKRINADKMFVLDDGGNDARGLFYLGENMDFFVERAVESLIKKTISEGRYKKIIFAGSSKGGYAAINFGVRIPGSTIIAGAPQYRLGDYLMDENNRLEQTLVSVTGCGYLDADQDKLEKLNNHLRVKILDAVRNNKENHIYLHYSKAEHTYSEHIKFMLMDLETGNFSTKKEILYYENHSDISLYFPDFLVRSIEEVMACRDQK
;
A
#
# COMPACT_ATOMS: atom_id res chain seq x y z
N MET A 1 32.31 -2.35 14.09
CA MET A 1 31.48 -2.13 15.31
C MET A 1 30.11 -2.73 15.05
N ILE A 2 29.59 -3.49 16.01
CA ILE A 2 28.23 -4.01 15.97
C ILE A 2 27.30 -3.06 16.71
N PHE A 3 26.20 -2.67 16.08
CA PHE A 3 25.15 -1.86 16.72
C PHE A 3 23.92 -2.72 17.01
N VAL A 4 23.50 -2.79 18.27
CA VAL A 4 22.32 -3.53 18.73
C VAL A 4 21.19 -2.55 19.02
N THR A 5 19.97 -2.79 18.53
CA THR A 5 18.81 -1.95 18.87
C THR A 5 17.50 -2.71 18.99
N VAL A 6 16.88 -2.59 20.16
CA VAL A 6 15.60 -3.25 20.50
C VAL A 6 14.37 -2.36 20.32
N GLY A 7 14.55 -1.18 19.72
CA GLY A 7 13.49 -0.21 19.46
C GLY A 7 13.10 0.64 20.67
N SER A 8 12.11 1.51 20.47
CA SER A 8 11.59 2.45 21.47
C SER A 8 10.20 2.07 22.00
N GLN A 9 9.64 0.93 21.57
CA GLN A 9 8.34 0.47 22.09
C GLN A 9 8.50 -0.09 23.50
N LYS A 10 7.41 0.00 24.29
CA LYS A 10 7.32 -0.39 25.71
C LYS A 10 7.61 -1.86 26.05
N PHE A 11 8.00 -2.67 25.07
CA PHE A 11 8.27 -4.08 25.26
C PHE A 11 9.77 -4.28 25.58
N PRO A 12 10.14 -5.04 26.61
CA PRO A 12 11.54 -5.37 26.92
C PRO A 12 12.08 -6.45 25.97
N PHE A 13 13.39 -6.53 25.76
CA PHE A 13 14.01 -7.61 24.98
C PHE A 13 15.33 -8.10 25.60
N ASP A 14 15.25 -8.48 26.87
CA ASP A 14 16.39 -8.92 27.68
C ASP A 14 17.12 -10.11 27.04
N ARG A 15 16.38 -11.06 26.46
CA ARG A 15 16.95 -12.27 25.85
C ARG A 15 18.00 -11.97 24.78
N LEU A 16 17.76 -10.96 23.93
CA LEU A 16 18.73 -10.56 22.91
C LEU A 16 19.97 -9.92 23.55
N LEU A 17 19.77 -9.04 24.52
CA LEU A 17 20.87 -8.33 25.19
C LEU A 17 21.77 -9.28 25.99
N ILE A 18 21.16 -10.24 26.70
CA ILE A 18 21.87 -11.30 27.44
C ILE A 18 22.69 -12.16 26.48
N GLU A 19 22.09 -12.57 25.36
CA GLU A 19 22.81 -13.40 24.40
C GLU A 19 23.99 -12.67 23.77
N VAL A 20 23.83 -11.40 23.41
CA VAL A 20 24.97 -10.58 22.93
C VAL A 20 26.08 -10.52 23.98
N ASP A 21 25.72 -10.33 25.26
CA ASP A 21 26.71 -10.26 26.34
C ASP A 21 27.46 -11.58 26.50
N ARG A 22 26.73 -12.70 26.45
CA ARG A 22 27.30 -14.06 26.49
C ARG A 22 28.26 -14.30 25.32
N LEU A 23 27.91 -13.84 24.11
CA LEU A 23 28.74 -14.02 22.91
C LEU A 23 30.04 -13.19 22.96
N ILE A 24 30.02 -12.02 23.61
CA ILE A 24 31.23 -11.25 23.89
C ILE A 24 32.08 -11.97 24.94
N GLY A 25 31.47 -12.39 26.06
CA GLY A 25 32.18 -13.08 27.14
C GLY A 25 32.80 -14.43 26.73
N THR A 26 32.23 -15.10 25.73
CA THR A 26 32.76 -16.35 25.14
C THR A 26 33.73 -16.12 23.98
N GLY A 27 34.01 -14.87 23.60
CA GLY A 27 34.96 -14.51 22.55
C GLY A 27 34.48 -14.76 21.12
N VAL A 28 33.17 -15.03 20.92
CA VAL A 28 32.55 -15.14 19.60
C VAL A 28 32.47 -13.77 18.94
N ILE A 29 32.00 -12.76 19.68
CA ILE A 29 32.02 -11.36 19.24
C ILE A 29 33.32 -10.71 19.72
N LYS A 30 34.16 -10.30 18.77
CA LYS A 30 35.45 -9.64 19.05
C LYS A 30 35.43 -8.14 18.74
N GLU A 31 34.43 -7.67 18.00
CA GLU A 31 34.27 -6.26 17.67
C GLU A 31 33.62 -5.48 18.82
N ALA A 32 33.86 -4.17 18.86
CA ALA A 32 33.15 -3.28 19.78
C ALA A 32 31.63 -3.33 19.53
N VAL A 33 30.86 -3.42 20.62
CA VAL A 33 29.39 -3.44 20.62
C VAL A 33 28.85 -2.18 21.28
N TYR A 34 27.86 -1.56 20.65
CA TYR A 34 27.06 -0.50 21.23
C TYR A 34 25.58 -0.87 21.15
N ALA A 35 24.82 -0.70 22.23
CA ALA A 35 23.41 -1.09 22.28
C ALA A 35 22.45 0.03 22.65
N GLN A 36 21.31 0.09 21.96
CA GLN A 36 20.10 0.72 22.46
C GLN A 36 19.23 -0.33 23.16
N THR A 37 19.04 -0.20 24.48
CA THR A 37 18.38 -1.22 25.32
C THR A 37 16.87 -0.99 25.52
N GLY A 38 16.33 0.18 25.18
CA GLY A 38 14.90 0.49 25.28
C GLY A 38 14.37 0.31 26.70
N TYR A 39 13.26 -0.41 26.83
CA TYR A 39 12.61 -0.75 28.11
C TYR A 39 13.07 -2.09 28.70
N SER A 40 14.15 -2.66 28.18
CA SER A 40 14.76 -3.88 28.72
C SER A 40 15.30 -3.63 30.12
N GLN A 41 15.20 -4.64 30.99
CA GLN A 41 15.62 -4.57 32.39
C GLN A 41 17.05 -5.07 32.59
N TYR A 42 17.55 -5.87 31.64
CA TYR A 42 18.92 -6.35 31.67
C TYR A 42 19.92 -5.22 31.44
N ILE A 43 20.96 -5.19 32.28
CA ILE A 43 22.07 -4.24 32.20
C ILE A 43 23.28 -4.96 31.58
N PRO A 44 23.71 -4.58 30.38
CA PRO A 44 24.90 -5.12 29.73
C PRO A 44 26.17 -5.00 30.57
N VAL A 45 27.01 -6.06 30.59
CA VAL A 45 28.28 -6.08 31.32
C VAL A 45 29.48 -5.83 30.41
N ASN A 46 29.52 -6.45 29.22
CA ASN A 46 30.70 -6.43 28.34
C ASN A 46 30.62 -5.39 27.22
N TYR A 47 29.60 -4.54 27.18
CA TYR A 47 29.44 -3.56 26.11
C TYR A 47 28.74 -2.27 26.54
N THR A 48 29.01 -1.21 25.80
CA THR A 48 28.41 0.12 26.04
C THR A 48 26.96 0.17 25.58
N TYR A 49 26.12 0.88 26.33
CA TYR A 49 24.70 0.95 26.02
C TYR A 49 24.06 2.27 26.44
N ARG A 50 22.88 2.54 25.87
CA ARG A 50 21.96 3.60 26.30
C ARG A 50 20.53 3.14 26.14
N ALA A 51 19.64 3.52 27.06
CA ALA A 51 18.24 3.13 26.98
C ALA A 51 17.56 3.65 25.70
N PHE A 52 17.71 4.94 25.42
CA PHE A 52 17.10 5.59 24.27
C PHE A 52 18.11 6.45 23.53
N LEU A 53 18.00 6.44 22.20
CA LEU A 53 18.77 7.29 21.30
C LEU A 53 17.80 8.22 20.58
N ASN A 54 18.22 9.46 20.38
CA ASN A 54 17.52 10.38 19.49
C ASN A 54 17.81 10.04 18.02
N GLN A 55 17.19 10.79 17.10
CA GLN A 55 17.32 10.52 15.67
C GLN A 55 18.77 10.65 15.17
N THR A 56 19.47 11.72 15.56
CA THR A 56 20.86 11.99 15.16
C THR A 56 21.80 10.91 15.67
N GLU A 57 21.70 10.56 16.96
CA GLU A 57 22.50 9.52 17.59
C GLU A 57 22.27 8.15 16.93
N MET A 58 21.02 7.85 16.53
CA MET A 58 20.72 6.62 15.81
C MET A 58 21.35 6.59 14.41
N GLU A 59 21.35 7.71 13.70
CA GLU A 59 21.97 7.81 12.36
C GLU A 59 23.48 7.66 12.44
N GLU A 60 24.12 8.28 13.43
CA GLU A 60 25.53 8.13 13.73
C GLU A 60 25.88 6.66 13.99
N LYS A 61 25.14 5.98 14.89
CA LYS A 61 25.42 4.57 15.21
C LYS A 61 25.19 3.62 14.04
N ILE A 62 24.18 3.89 13.20
CA ILE A 62 23.99 3.15 11.96
C ILE A 62 25.22 3.36 11.04
N SER A 63 25.66 4.60 10.86
CA SER A 63 26.79 4.95 9.98
C SER A 63 28.10 4.30 10.41
N GLU A 64 28.40 4.30 11.72
CA GLU A 64 29.61 3.71 12.31
C GLU A 64 29.60 2.17 12.31
N SER A 65 28.42 1.55 12.26
CA SER A 65 28.28 0.11 12.35
C SER A 65 28.63 -0.63 11.05
N SER A 66 29.21 -1.82 11.20
CA SER A 66 29.38 -2.80 10.12
C SER A 66 28.17 -3.75 10.06
N ILE A 67 27.69 -4.16 11.23
CA ILE A 67 26.55 -5.06 11.43
C ILE A 67 25.57 -4.41 12.39
N ILE A 68 24.28 -4.52 12.07
CA ILE A 68 23.18 -4.09 12.92
C ILE A 68 22.40 -5.33 13.38
N ILE A 69 22.28 -5.53 14.69
CA ILE A 69 21.42 -6.54 15.29
C ILE A 69 20.16 -5.86 15.80
N THR A 70 18.98 -6.30 15.37
CA THR A 70 17.73 -5.62 15.74
C THR A 70 16.57 -6.56 15.98
N HIS A 71 15.62 -6.13 16.82
CA HIS A 71 14.40 -6.88 17.14
C HIS A 71 13.43 -7.09 15.96
N GLY A 72 13.71 -6.49 14.81
CA GLY A 72 12.85 -6.59 13.65
C GLY A 72 11.91 -5.41 13.41
N GLY A 73 12.16 -4.27 14.06
CA GLY A 73 11.43 -3.04 13.79
C GLY A 73 11.59 -2.61 12.33
N THR A 74 10.48 -2.44 11.62
CA THR A 74 10.46 -2.11 10.18
C THR A 74 11.30 -0.88 9.85
N GLY A 75 11.18 0.18 10.65
CA GLY A 75 11.87 1.45 10.39
C GLY A 75 13.40 1.34 10.45
N ILE A 76 13.95 0.60 11.42
CA ILE A 76 15.40 0.44 11.55
C ILE A 76 15.97 -0.48 10.48
N ILE A 77 15.25 -1.56 10.12
CA ILE A 77 15.66 -2.44 9.01
C ILE A 77 15.76 -1.63 7.71
N VAL A 78 14.73 -0.83 7.39
CA VAL A 78 14.69 0.02 6.20
C VAL A 78 15.87 1.00 6.19
N ARG A 79 16.16 1.67 7.31
CA ARG A 79 17.27 2.63 7.42
C ARG A 79 18.62 1.95 7.26
N ALA A 80 18.82 0.80 7.90
CA ALA A 80 20.05 0.01 7.79
C ALA A 80 20.30 -0.46 6.36
N ILE A 81 19.28 -0.98 5.67
CA ILE A 81 19.37 -1.40 4.27
C ILE A 81 19.73 -0.21 3.36
N LYS A 82 19.09 0.95 3.55
CA LYS A 82 19.40 2.17 2.78
C LYS A 82 20.83 2.66 3.01
N ALA A 83 21.38 2.45 4.20
CA ALA A 83 22.76 2.75 4.54
C ALA A 83 23.76 1.66 4.13
N GLY A 84 23.32 0.63 3.38
CA GLY A 84 24.16 -0.47 2.91
C GLY A 84 24.69 -1.38 4.02
N LYS A 85 24.03 -1.40 5.19
CA LYS A 85 24.48 -2.14 6.36
C LYS A 85 23.99 -3.58 6.35
N LYS A 86 24.81 -4.47 6.92
CA LYS A 86 24.44 -5.86 7.16
C LYS A 86 23.48 -5.91 8.37
N VAL A 87 22.36 -6.63 8.24
CA VAL A 87 21.35 -6.70 9.30
C VAL A 87 21.13 -8.14 9.74
N VAL A 88 21.27 -8.41 11.04
CA VAL A 88 20.73 -9.61 11.70
C VAL A 88 19.46 -9.22 12.43
N ALA A 89 18.32 -9.74 12.01
CA ALA A 89 17.05 -9.48 12.71
C ALA A 89 16.66 -10.67 13.58
N VAL A 90 16.32 -10.40 14.84
CA VAL A 90 15.90 -11.39 15.84
C VAL A 90 14.50 -11.00 16.30
N PRO A 91 13.44 -11.82 16.12
CA PRO A 91 12.08 -11.40 16.46
C PRO A 91 11.89 -11.45 17.97
N ARG A 92 11.09 -10.52 18.49
CA ARG A 92 10.43 -10.74 19.79
C ARG A 92 9.39 -11.83 19.64
N LYS A 93 9.16 -12.60 20.69
CA LYS A 93 8.13 -13.63 20.67
C LYS A 93 7.14 -13.52 21.82
N LYS A 94 5.88 -13.82 21.49
CA LYS A 94 4.79 -13.92 22.48
C LYS A 94 5.07 -14.95 23.57
N GLU A 95 5.68 -16.08 23.22
CA GLU A 95 5.99 -17.18 24.16
C GLU A 95 7.00 -16.77 25.26
N TYR A 96 7.78 -15.72 25.02
CA TYR A 96 8.69 -15.13 26.01
C TYR A 96 8.12 -13.85 26.66
N HIS A 97 6.84 -13.54 26.43
CA HIS A 97 6.18 -12.32 26.88
C HIS A 97 6.86 -11.02 26.39
N GLU A 98 7.60 -11.09 25.29
CA GLU A 98 8.35 -9.96 24.70
C GLU A 98 7.47 -9.12 23.74
N HIS A 99 6.27 -9.61 23.39
CA HIS A 99 5.33 -8.97 22.47
C HIS A 99 3.91 -9.56 22.60
N ILE A 100 2.89 -8.87 22.08
CA ILE A 100 1.47 -9.29 22.13
C ILE A 100 1.18 -10.38 21.07
N ASP A 101 1.88 -10.32 19.95
CA ASP A 101 1.72 -11.20 18.79
C ASP A 101 3.08 -11.54 18.13
N ASN A 102 3.06 -12.46 17.16
CA ASN A 102 4.24 -12.90 16.40
C ASN A 102 4.28 -12.34 14.96
N HIS A 103 3.59 -11.22 14.67
CA HIS A 103 3.54 -10.67 13.30
C HIS A 103 4.92 -10.27 12.75
N GLN A 104 5.88 -9.98 13.64
CA GLN A 104 7.27 -9.68 13.27
C GLN A 104 7.94 -10.83 12.52
N VAL A 105 7.61 -12.10 12.84
CA VAL A 105 8.21 -13.29 12.21
C VAL A 105 7.91 -13.35 10.71
N GLU A 106 6.67 -13.00 10.33
CA GLU A 106 6.26 -12.99 8.92
C GLU A 106 7.04 -11.92 8.15
N LEU A 107 7.17 -10.72 8.72
CA LEU A 107 7.90 -9.62 8.11
C LEU A 107 9.40 -9.91 7.97
N LEU A 108 10.03 -10.53 8.96
CA LEU A 108 11.46 -10.88 8.88
C LEU A 108 11.72 -12.00 7.88
N SER A 109 10.81 -12.98 7.79
CA SER A 109 10.87 -14.01 6.74
C SER A 109 10.78 -13.39 5.35
N GLN A 110 9.97 -12.33 5.21
CA GLN A 110 9.83 -11.56 3.98
C GLN A 110 11.15 -10.84 3.60
N PHE A 111 11.82 -10.18 4.55
CA PHE A 111 13.11 -9.52 4.29
C PHE A 111 14.26 -10.49 4.00
N GLU A 112 14.31 -11.64 4.69
CA GLU A 112 15.31 -12.69 4.45
C GLU A 112 15.13 -13.29 3.05
N ALA A 113 13.90 -13.62 2.66
CA ALA A 113 13.59 -14.15 1.33
C ALA A 113 13.95 -13.17 0.21
N ALA A 114 13.93 -11.86 0.49
CA ALA A 114 14.35 -10.81 -0.42
C ALA A 114 15.88 -10.56 -0.43
N GLY A 115 16.65 -11.24 0.42
CA GLY A 115 18.11 -11.11 0.47
C GLY A 115 18.61 -9.81 1.11
N PHE A 116 17.79 -9.18 1.96
CA PHE A 116 18.16 -7.91 2.61
C PHE A 116 18.75 -8.09 4.01
N ILE A 117 18.35 -9.15 4.72
CA ILE A 117 18.75 -9.40 6.11
C ILE A 117 19.08 -10.88 6.31
N CYS A 118 19.83 -11.17 7.37
CA CYS A 118 19.92 -12.50 7.96
C CYS A 118 18.86 -12.61 9.07
N PHE A 119 17.86 -13.47 8.89
CA PHE A 119 16.84 -13.66 9.92
C PHE A 119 17.28 -14.74 10.90
N CYS A 120 17.38 -14.35 12.16
CA CYS A 120 17.76 -15.17 13.29
C CYS A 120 16.50 -15.49 14.10
N ARG A 121 15.93 -16.68 13.89
CA ARG A 121 14.63 -17.06 14.47
C ARG A 121 14.67 -17.17 15.99
N GLU A 122 15.83 -17.55 16.52
CA GLU A 122 16.10 -17.73 17.93
C GLU A 122 17.43 -17.09 18.30
N THR A 123 17.50 -16.45 19.46
CA THR A 123 18.75 -15.88 19.99
C THR A 123 19.86 -16.93 20.09
N ALA A 124 19.54 -18.19 20.39
CA ALA A 124 20.53 -19.27 20.43
C ALA A 124 21.27 -19.49 19.09
N ASP A 125 20.66 -19.10 17.96
CA ASP A 125 21.27 -19.21 16.62
C ASP A 125 22.07 -17.94 16.23
N LEU A 126 22.15 -16.94 17.12
CA LEU A 126 22.77 -15.65 16.81
C LEU A 126 24.24 -15.79 16.44
N ALA A 127 24.99 -16.67 17.11
CA ALA A 127 26.39 -16.94 16.79
C ALA A 127 26.56 -17.40 15.33
N ASN A 128 25.79 -18.41 14.91
CA ASN A 128 25.84 -18.94 13.55
C ASN A 128 25.44 -17.89 12.52
N LYS A 129 24.46 -17.04 12.84
CA LYS A 129 24.00 -15.97 11.95
C LYS A 129 25.03 -14.84 11.82
N LEU A 130 25.77 -14.53 12.88
CA LEU A 130 26.87 -13.57 12.83
C LEU A 130 28.06 -14.11 12.01
N GLU A 131 28.34 -15.41 12.07
CA GLU A 131 29.35 -16.01 11.19
C GLU A 131 28.90 -15.98 9.72
N ALA A 132 27.65 -16.39 9.45
CA ALA A 132 27.09 -16.37 8.10
C ALA A 132 27.01 -14.96 7.50
N ILE A 133 26.83 -13.92 8.34
CA ILE A 133 26.70 -12.55 7.84
C ILE A 133 28.01 -11.97 7.30
N GLU A 134 29.16 -12.54 7.66
CA GLU A 134 30.45 -12.12 7.09
C GLU A 134 30.49 -12.34 5.58
N GLN A 135 29.95 -13.48 5.13
CA GLN A 135 29.83 -13.84 3.71
C GLN A 135 28.57 -13.25 3.04
N PHE A 136 27.63 -12.74 3.84
CA PHE A 136 26.43 -12.09 3.34
C PHE A 136 26.75 -10.68 2.83
N THR A 137 26.47 -10.44 1.55
CA THR A 137 26.47 -9.09 0.98
C THR A 137 25.02 -8.64 0.82
N PRO A 138 24.54 -7.68 1.62
CA PRO A 138 23.17 -7.19 1.50
C PRO A 138 23.01 -6.56 0.11
N LEU A 139 21.90 -6.86 -0.55
CA LEU A 139 21.56 -6.19 -1.81
C LEU A 139 21.42 -4.68 -1.54
N ILE A 140 22.28 -3.88 -2.19
CA ILE A 140 22.24 -2.42 -2.07
C ILE A 140 20.91 -1.92 -2.61
N TYR A 141 20.27 -1.03 -1.85
CA TYR A 141 19.05 -0.37 -2.26
C TYR A 141 19.32 0.73 -3.31
N ASN A 142 19.31 0.38 -4.61
CA ASN A 142 19.29 1.33 -5.74
C ASN A 142 17.88 1.63 -6.26
N SER A 143 17.27 2.78 -5.95
CA SER A 143 15.89 3.25 -6.28
C SER A 143 15.22 2.76 -7.59
N ASN A 144 15.96 2.34 -8.61
CA ASN A 144 15.45 1.70 -9.82
C ASN A 144 14.96 0.27 -9.55
N THR A 145 13.64 0.14 -9.35
CA THR A 145 12.86 -1.09 -9.15
C THR A 145 13.28 -2.26 -10.07
N GLU A 146 13.76 -1.99 -11.29
CA GLU A 146 14.20 -3.01 -12.26
C GLU A 146 15.54 -3.68 -11.93
N SER A 147 16.51 -2.93 -11.40
CA SER A 147 17.81 -3.49 -10.99
C SER A 147 17.65 -4.45 -9.81
N TYR A 148 16.73 -4.14 -8.88
CA TYR A 148 16.35 -5.05 -7.79
C TYR A 148 15.74 -6.35 -8.26
N ILE A 149 14.80 -6.29 -9.21
CA ILE A 149 14.15 -7.50 -9.73
C ILE A 149 15.17 -8.39 -10.42
N LYS A 150 16.15 -7.79 -11.11
CA LYS A 150 17.24 -8.52 -11.76
C LYS A 150 18.19 -9.17 -10.73
N ASN A 151 18.52 -8.47 -9.65
CA ASN A 151 19.40 -8.99 -8.59
C ASN A 151 18.72 -10.02 -7.68
N ILE A 152 17.46 -9.80 -7.31
CA ILE A 152 16.62 -10.77 -6.61
C ILE A 152 16.41 -11.98 -7.52
N GLY A 153 16.07 -11.77 -8.80
CA GLY A 153 15.97 -12.83 -9.82
C GLY A 153 17.24 -13.67 -9.90
N GLY A 154 18.41 -13.05 -10.03
CA GLY A 154 19.70 -13.76 -10.11
C GLY A 154 20.15 -14.45 -8.81
N CYS A 155 19.68 -14.01 -7.64
CA CYS A 155 19.90 -14.71 -6.37
C CYS A 155 18.96 -15.94 -6.25
N LEU A 156 17.74 -15.79 -6.74
CA LEU A 156 16.72 -16.82 -6.74
C LEU A 156 16.93 -17.88 -7.81
N ASP A 157 17.51 -17.54 -8.96
CA ASP A 157 17.87 -18.50 -10.01
C ASP A 157 18.89 -19.53 -9.48
N ARG A 158 19.78 -19.12 -8.56
CA ARG A 158 20.71 -20.01 -7.85
C ARG A 158 20.00 -20.94 -6.86
N ILE A 159 18.91 -20.48 -6.24
CA ILE A 159 18.06 -21.30 -5.36
C ILE A 159 17.14 -22.23 -6.20
N GLN A 160 16.74 -21.80 -7.41
CA GLN A 160 15.88 -22.54 -8.34
C GLN A 160 16.60 -23.66 -9.09
N ALA A 161 17.92 -23.59 -9.25
CA ALA A 161 18.74 -24.65 -9.87
C ALA A 161 18.58 -26.01 -9.16
N GLY A 162 18.07 -26.04 -7.92
CA GLY A 162 17.83 -27.26 -7.14
C GLY A 162 16.38 -27.79 -7.11
N LYS A 163 15.41 -27.23 -7.85
CA LYS A 163 14.00 -27.70 -7.81
C LYS A 163 13.40 -27.96 -9.21
N GLN A 164 12.94 -29.20 -9.43
CA GLN A 164 12.44 -29.69 -10.73
C GLN A 164 10.98 -29.32 -11.08
N ASP A 165 10.18 -28.76 -10.16
CA ASP A 165 8.74 -28.53 -10.39
C ASP A 165 8.38 -27.14 -10.96
N GLN A 166 7.78 -27.09 -12.15
CA GLN A 166 7.26 -25.88 -12.81
C GLN A 166 6.08 -25.22 -12.07
N SER A 167 5.24 -25.99 -11.35
CA SER A 167 4.13 -25.48 -10.55
C SER A 167 4.65 -24.71 -9.33
N ALA A 168 5.63 -25.29 -8.63
CA ALA A 168 6.37 -24.63 -7.57
C ALA A 168 7.04 -23.34 -8.08
N LYS A 169 7.65 -23.33 -9.27
CA LYS A 169 8.24 -22.11 -9.88
C LYS A 169 7.22 -21.00 -10.09
N LYS A 170 6.03 -21.29 -10.65
CA LYS A 170 4.96 -20.28 -10.83
C LYS A 170 4.42 -19.75 -9.49
N ARG A 171 4.19 -20.62 -8.51
CA ARG A 171 3.73 -20.22 -7.16
C ARG A 171 4.77 -19.34 -6.47
N PHE A 172 6.04 -19.71 -6.58
CA PHE A 172 7.14 -18.98 -5.98
C PHE A 172 7.36 -17.61 -6.65
N GLY A 173 7.27 -17.54 -7.99
CA GLY A 173 7.30 -16.27 -8.72
C GLY A 173 6.20 -15.30 -8.28
N LYS A 174 4.96 -15.78 -8.10
CA LYS A 174 3.86 -14.98 -7.53
C LYS A 174 4.14 -14.50 -6.11
N TYR A 175 4.79 -15.33 -5.29
CA TYR A 175 5.18 -14.96 -3.93
C TYR A 175 6.24 -13.86 -3.91
N ILE A 176 7.24 -13.95 -4.79
CA ILE A 176 8.28 -12.92 -4.96
C ILE A 176 7.67 -11.60 -5.47
N GLU A 177 6.75 -11.65 -6.43
CA GLU A 177 6.05 -10.46 -6.90
C GLU A 177 5.21 -9.80 -5.80
N TYR A 178 4.54 -10.61 -4.98
CA TYR A 178 3.80 -10.11 -3.82
C TYR A 178 4.74 -9.44 -2.81
N LEU A 179 5.86 -10.09 -2.51
CA LEU A 179 6.88 -9.62 -1.59
C LEU A 179 7.52 -8.30 -2.04
N THR A 180 7.95 -8.25 -3.30
CA THR A 180 8.52 -7.05 -3.92
C THR A 180 7.52 -5.89 -3.92
N THR A 181 6.23 -6.16 -4.11
CA THR A 181 5.17 -5.14 -4.01
C THR A 181 5.04 -4.62 -2.58
N LYS A 182 5.02 -5.49 -1.55
CA LYS A 182 4.97 -5.08 -0.14
C LYS A 182 6.17 -4.22 0.26
N ILE A 183 7.37 -4.64 -0.14
CA ILE A 183 8.60 -3.88 0.12
C ILE A 183 8.54 -2.54 -0.62
N LYS A 184 8.11 -2.51 -1.88
CA LYS A 184 7.94 -1.26 -2.64
C LYS A 184 7.02 -0.29 -1.90
N ILE A 185 5.86 -0.75 -1.43
CA ILE A 185 4.90 0.05 -0.65
C ILE A 185 5.59 0.62 0.59
N MET A 186 6.27 -0.22 1.36
CA MET A 186 6.93 0.19 2.60
C MET A 186 8.00 1.27 2.42
N PHE A 187 8.75 1.23 1.32
CA PHE A 187 9.83 2.19 1.06
C PHE A 187 9.37 3.45 0.31
N HIS A 188 8.28 3.38 -0.46
CA HIS A 188 7.83 4.44 -1.36
C HIS A 188 6.48 5.06 -0.99
N GLN A 189 5.82 4.58 0.07
CA GLN A 189 4.62 5.22 0.58
C GLN A 189 4.93 6.64 1.03
N LYS A 190 4.19 7.58 0.47
CA LYS A 190 4.23 9.00 0.76
C LYS A 190 2.97 9.40 1.50
N TYR A 191 3.07 10.54 2.17
CA TYR A 191 2.02 11.12 2.99
C TYR A 191 1.78 12.53 2.50
N TYR A 192 0.53 12.88 2.26
CA TYR A 192 0.11 14.23 1.94
C TYR A 192 -0.78 14.74 3.06
N TRP A 193 -0.31 15.78 3.75
CA TRP A 193 -1.05 16.40 4.84
C TRP A 193 -1.83 17.59 4.30
N TYR A 194 -3.13 17.64 4.60
CA TYR A 194 -4.02 18.71 4.21
C TYR A 194 -5.07 18.91 5.29
N GLU A 195 -5.23 20.16 5.75
CA GLU A 195 -6.02 20.49 6.95
C GLU A 195 -5.60 19.58 8.12
N ASN A 196 -6.50 18.75 8.65
CA ASN A 196 -6.19 17.84 9.75
C ASN A 196 -6.16 16.36 9.34
N THR A 197 -5.98 16.08 8.04
CA THR A 197 -5.96 14.71 7.52
C THR A 197 -4.69 14.38 6.76
N THR A 198 -4.37 13.09 6.70
CA THR A 198 -3.22 12.57 5.95
C THR A 198 -3.67 11.56 4.91
N VAL A 199 -3.42 11.86 3.64
CA VAL A 199 -3.66 10.95 2.52
C VAL A 199 -2.39 10.14 2.26
N LYS A 200 -2.52 8.80 2.28
CA LYS A 200 -1.43 7.88 1.95
C LYS A 200 -1.45 7.56 0.46
N TYR A 201 -0.31 7.69 -0.20
CA TYR A 201 -0.22 7.42 -1.63
C TYR A 201 1.14 6.85 -2.04
N LEU A 202 1.17 6.12 -3.14
CA LEU A 202 2.40 5.82 -3.88
C LEU A 202 2.45 6.72 -5.09
N PHE A 203 3.63 7.22 -5.44
CA PHE A 203 3.80 7.98 -6.67
C PHE A 203 5.03 7.53 -7.43
N GLU A 204 4.79 6.85 -8.54
CA GLU A 204 5.77 6.35 -9.47
C GLU A 204 5.93 7.34 -10.62
N LYS A 205 7.01 8.12 -10.60
CA LYS A 205 7.35 9.05 -11.68
C LYS A 205 8.13 8.31 -12.77
N MET A 206 7.58 8.30 -13.97
CA MET A 206 8.22 7.81 -15.21
C MET A 206 8.67 8.97 -16.10
N HIS A 207 8.38 10.22 -15.71
CA HIS A 207 8.60 11.44 -16.49
C HIS A 207 7.78 11.45 -17.79
N SER A 208 6.57 10.90 -17.73
CA SER A 208 5.63 10.91 -18.86
C SER A 208 4.81 12.20 -18.88
N ASP A 209 4.30 12.57 -20.05
CA ASP A 209 3.26 13.60 -20.23
C ASP A 209 1.84 13.08 -19.88
N ALA A 210 1.74 11.90 -19.28
CA ALA A 210 0.50 11.29 -18.84
C ALA A 210 0.59 10.92 -17.36
N VAL A 211 -0.50 11.17 -16.63
CA VAL A 211 -0.64 10.77 -15.22
C VAL A 211 -1.88 9.91 -15.03
N ILE A 212 -1.74 8.85 -14.23
CA ILE A 212 -2.81 7.94 -13.87
C ILE A 212 -3.02 7.97 -12.36
N PHE A 213 -4.17 8.44 -11.93
CA PHE A 213 -4.64 8.38 -10.55
C PHE A 213 -5.44 7.10 -10.35
N VAL A 214 -5.00 6.24 -9.43
CA VAL A 214 -5.59 4.93 -9.18
C VAL A 214 -6.10 4.85 -7.76
N PHE A 215 -7.37 4.53 -7.60
CA PHE A 215 -8.03 4.49 -6.30
C PHE A 215 -8.21 3.06 -5.80
N SER A 216 -7.88 2.84 -4.52
CA SER A 216 -8.13 1.60 -3.80
C SER A 216 -9.61 1.22 -3.76
N SER A 217 -9.90 -0.07 -3.87
CA SER A 217 -11.23 -0.65 -3.71
C SER A 217 -11.45 -1.13 -2.26
N CYS A 218 -12.69 -1.44 -1.89
CA CYS A 218 -12.97 -2.09 -0.61
C CYS A 218 -12.37 -3.49 -0.57
N THR A 219 -11.73 -3.82 0.54
CA THR A 219 -11.28 -5.17 0.85
C THR A 219 -12.39 -5.95 1.57
N ARG A 220 -12.24 -7.27 1.65
CA ARG A 220 -13.16 -8.13 2.42
C ARG A 220 -13.06 -7.78 3.92
N ALA A 221 -14.13 -8.01 4.67
CA ALA A 221 -14.14 -7.84 6.12
C ALA A 221 -12.94 -8.56 6.77
N GLY A 222 -12.24 -7.88 7.68
CA GLY A 222 -11.02 -8.36 8.33
C GLY A 222 -9.71 -8.14 7.57
N ILE A 223 -9.76 -7.65 6.32
CA ILE A 223 -8.57 -7.31 5.54
C ILE A 223 -8.49 -5.79 5.42
N LYS A 224 -7.38 -5.18 5.85
CA LYS A 224 -7.13 -3.73 5.70
C LYS A 224 -7.04 -3.31 4.23
N ALA A 225 -7.31 -2.04 3.95
CA ALA A 225 -7.20 -1.47 2.62
C ALA A 225 -5.80 -1.65 2.03
N ARG A 226 -5.74 -1.71 0.69
CA ARG A 226 -4.51 -1.92 -0.08
C ARG A 226 -4.50 -1.08 -1.35
N TYR A 227 -3.32 -0.78 -1.86
CA TYR A 227 -3.17 -0.19 -3.18
C TYR A 227 -3.63 -1.18 -4.26
N ASN A 228 -4.56 -0.74 -5.12
CA ASN A 228 -5.04 -1.53 -6.25
C ASN A 228 -4.17 -1.30 -7.50
N TYR A 229 -4.12 -2.30 -8.38
CA TYR A 229 -3.52 -2.22 -9.73
C TYR A 229 -2.03 -1.85 -9.85
N VAL A 230 -1.28 -1.75 -8.74
CA VAL A 230 0.18 -1.48 -8.77
C VAL A 230 0.92 -2.43 -9.71
N ARG A 231 0.63 -3.73 -9.63
CA ARG A 231 1.23 -4.73 -10.52
C ARG A 231 0.66 -4.66 -11.93
N THR A 232 -0.66 -4.50 -12.06
CA THR A 232 -1.37 -4.43 -13.34
C THR A 232 -0.78 -3.34 -14.24
N LEU A 233 -0.46 -2.18 -13.67
CA LEU A 233 0.07 -1.02 -14.40
C LEU A 233 1.59 -0.94 -14.45
N LYS A 234 2.30 -2.01 -14.06
CA LYS A 234 3.77 -2.02 -14.00
C LYS A 234 4.42 -1.66 -15.33
N ARG A 235 3.85 -2.13 -16.45
CA ARG A 235 4.39 -1.95 -17.81
C ARG A 235 3.86 -0.70 -18.53
N ILE A 236 2.91 0.01 -17.94
CA ILE A 236 2.35 1.23 -18.52
C ILE A 236 3.35 2.37 -18.36
N ASN A 237 3.74 2.99 -19.46
CA ASN A 237 4.62 4.16 -19.46
C ASN A 237 3.82 5.45 -19.19
N ALA A 238 3.53 5.70 -17.91
CA ALA A 238 2.87 6.90 -17.42
C ALA A 238 3.31 7.16 -15.97
N ASP A 239 3.22 8.42 -15.53
CA ASP A 239 3.32 8.75 -14.11
C ASP A 239 2.09 8.13 -13.40
N LYS A 240 2.29 7.39 -12.30
CA LYS A 240 1.20 6.63 -11.65
C LYS A 240 1.12 6.98 -10.17
N MET A 241 -0.02 7.56 -9.78
CA MET A 241 -0.34 7.85 -8.39
C MET A 241 -1.39 6.86 -7.89
N PHE A 242 -1.03 6.03 -6.93
CA PHE A 242 -1.96 5.12 -6.26
C PHE A 242 -2.38 5.72 -4.93
N VAL A 243 -3.67 6.03 -4.77
CA VAL A 243 -4.21 6.68 -3.57
C VAL A 243 -4.91 5.63 -2.70
N LEU A 244 -4.44 5.49 -1.46
CA LEU A 244 -5.01 4.57 -0.49
C LEU A 244 -6.09 5.27 0.32
N ASP A 245 -7.23 4.60 0.46
CA ASP A 245 -8.27 4.95 1.42
C ASP A 245 -8.37 3.84 2.45
N ASP A 246 -7.72 4.07 3.60
CA ASP A 246 -7.61 3.17 4.74
C ASP A 246 -8.22 3.75 6.03
N GLY A 247 -9.13 4.72 5.88
CA GLY A 247 -9.91 5.28 6.99
C GLY A 247 -11.01 4.33 7.50
N GLY A 248 -11.71 4.78 8.54
CA GLY A 248 -12.79 4.05 9.18
C GLY A 248 -12.31 3.02 10.20
N ASN A 249 -13.24 2.56 11.04
CA ASN A 249 -12.94 1.71 12.20
C ASN A 249 -12.26 0.38 11.81
N ASP A 250 -12.62 -0.19 10.67
CA ASP A 250 -12.08 -1.45 10.16
C ASP A 250 -10.91 -1.26 9.17
N ALA A 251 -10.49 0.00 8.93
CA ALA A 251 -9.46 0.39 7.98
C ALA A 251 -9.68 -0.14 6.55
N ARG A 252 -10.94 -0.31 6.12
CA ARG A 252 -11.33 -0.70 4.74
C ARG A 252 -11.65 0.51 3.86
N GLY A 253 -11.64 1.69 4.45
CA GLY A 253 -11.80 2.99 3.80
C GLY A 253 -13.20 3.55 3.88
N LEU A 254 -13.30 4.84 3.57
CA LEU A 254 -14.46 5.71 3.77
C LEU A 254 -15.02 6.27 2.46
N PHE A 255 -14.84 5.54 1.34
CA PHE A 255 -15.18 6.03 0.00
C PHE A 255 -14.50 7.36 -0.36
N TYR A 256 -13.35 7.63 0.27
CA TYR A 256 -12.66 8.92 0.20
C TYR A 256 -13.48 10.12 0.67
N LEU A 257 -14.56 9.91 1.44
CA LEU A 257 -15.41 10.99 1.91
C LEU A 257 -14.83 11.59 3.19
N GLY A 258 -14.69 10.79 4.24
CA GLY A 258 -14.35 11.26 5.57
C GLY A 258 -15.36 10.70 6.57
N GLU A 259 -15.51 11.39 7.68
CA GLU A 259 -16.37 10.92 8.78
C GLU A 259 -17.51 11.89 9.01
N ASN A 260 -18.62 11.42 9.58
CA ASN A 260 -19.73 12.28 10.02
C ASN A 260 -20.21 13.30 8.97
N MET A 261 -20.22 12.91 7.68
CA MET A 261 -20.64 13.73 6.54
C MET A 261 -19.81 15.02 6.32
N ASP A 262 -18.60 15.12 6.87
CA ASP A 262 -17.79 16.33 6.77
C ASP A 262 -16.95 16.45 5.48
N PHE A 263 -16.84 15.35 4.73
CA PHE A 263 -16.10 15.22 3.47
C PHE A 263 -14.61 15.67 3.51
N PHE A 264 -13.91 15.61 4.66
CA PHE A 264 -12.52 16.11 4.72
C PHE A 264 -11.51 15.28 3.91
N VAL A 265 -11.69 13.95 3.84
CA VAL A 265 -10.78 13.08 3.07
C VAL A 265 -10.90 13.43 1.59
N GLU A 266 -12.12 13.74 1.15
CA GLU A 266 -12.40 14.09 -0.23
C GLU A 266 -11.67 15.36 -0.64
N ARG A 267 -11.75 16.40 0.18
CA ARG A 267 -11.02 17.67 -0.04
C ARG A 267 -9.52 17.47 -0.06
N ALA A 268 -8.98 16.62 0.82
CA ALA A 268 -7.55 16.36 0.87
C ALA A 268 -7.04 15.61 -0.37
N VAL A 269 -7.81 14.64 -0.87
CA VAL A 269 -7.48 13.91 -2.10
C VAL A 269 -7.62 14.81 -3.32
N GLU A 270 -8.66 15.65 -3.38
CA GLU A 270 -8.81 16.66 -4.41
C GLU A 270 -7.62 17.64 -4.43
N SER A 271 -7.17 18.10 -3.26
CA SER A 271 -6.00 18.95 -3.10
C SER A 271 -4.71 18.27 -3.61
N LEU A 272 -4.50 17.01 -3.25
CA LEU A 272 -3.37 16.20 -3.75
C LEU A 272 -3.39 16.07 -5.28
N ILE A 273 -4.56 15.79 -5.87
CA ILE A 273 -4.74 15.66 -7.32
C ILE A 273 -4.41 16.99 -8.00
N LYS A 274 -5.00 18.11 -7.55
CA LYS A 274 -4.76 19.44 -8.12
C LYS A 274 -3.29 19.83 -8.05
N LYS A 275 -2.65 19.65 -6.90
CA LYS A 275 -1.22 19.90 -6.71
C LYS A 275 -0.38 19.07 -7.69
N THR A 276 -0.70 17.79 -7.82
CA THR A 276 0.02 16.88 -8.71
C THR A 276 -0.10 17.30 -10.17
N ILE A 277 -1.31 17.67 -10.61
CA ILE A 277 -1.57 18.14 -11.97
C ILE A 277 -0.84 19.46 -12.22
N SER A 278 -0.90 20.42 -11.29
CA SER A 278 -0.28 21.75 -11.45
C SER A 278 1.24 21.72 -11.47
N GLU A 279 1.85 20.81 -10.70
CA GLU A 279 3.31 20.62 -10.68
C GLU A 279 3.81 19.80 -11.87
N GLY A 280 2.91 19.05 -12.52
CA GLY A 280 3.17 18.28 -13.73
C GLY A 280 2.90 19.08 -14.99
N ARG A 281 3.40 18.59 -16.12
CA ARG A 281 3.02 19.06 -17.47
C ARG A 281 2.31 17.92 -18.20
N TYR A 282 1.20 17.46 -17.62
CA TYR A 282 0.45 16.33 -18.17
C TYR A 282 -0.53 16.80 -19.23
N LYS A 283 -0.49 16.14 -20.39
CA LYS A 283 -1.49 16.26 -21.45
C LYS A 283 -2.63 15.27 -21.26
N LYS A 284 -2.33 14.10 -20.69
CA LYS A 284 -3.30 13.03 -20.45
C LYS A 284 -3.46 12.82 -18.96
N ILE A 285 -4.67 13.04 -18.46
CA ILE A 285 -5.02 12.86 -17.05
C ILE A 285 -6.05 11.75 -16.96
N ILE A 286 -5.68 10.64 -16.33
CA ILE A 286 -6.50 9.43 -16.26
C ILE A 286 -6.85 9.14 -14.80
N PHE A 287 -8.13 8.89 -14.52
CA PHE A 287 -8.63 8.44 -13.22
C PHE A 287 -9.15 7.02 -13.35
N ALA A 288 -8.73 6.12 -12.46
CA ALA A 288 -9.03 4.70 -12.60
C ALA A 288 -9.33 3.99 -11.27
N GLY A 289 -10.27 3.06 -11.32
CA GLY A 289 -10.55 2.16 -10.20
C GLY A 289 -11.78 1.29 -10.44
N SER A 290 -12.02 0.33 -9.54
CA SER A 290 -13.23 -0.49 -9.57
C SER A 290 -13.93 -0.51 -8.23
N SER A 291 -15.23 -0.80 -8.21
CA SER A 291 -16.06 -0.76 -7.02
C SER A 291 -15.89 0.61 -6.34
N LYS A 292 -15.55 0.67 -5.05
CA LYS A 292 -15.21 1.92 -4.35
C LYS A 292 -14.21 2.79 -5.12
N GLY A 293 -13.20 2.18 -5.71
CA GLY A 293 -12.21 2.90 -6.52
C GLY A 293 -12.79 3.45 -7.83
N GLY A 294 -13.81 2.79 -8.39
CA GLY A 294 -14.53 3.27 -9.56
C GLY A 294 -15.43 4.45 -9.22
N TYR A 295 -16.10 4.41 -8.06
CA TYR A 295 -16.80 5.56 -7.49
C TYR A 295 -15.85 6.76 -7.36
N ALA A 296 -14.69 6.55 -6.73
CA ALA A 296 -13.68 7.59 -6.54
C ALA A 296 -13.15 8.14 -7.87
N ALA A 297 -12.87 7.27 -8.85
CA ALA A 297 -12.41 7.67 -10.17
C ALA A 297 -13.38 8.65 -10.84
N ILE A 298 -14.69 8.38 -10.77
CA ILE A 298 -15.71 9.29 -11.30
C ILE A 298 -15.79 10.55 -10.43
N ASN A 299 -15.88 10.39 -9.11
CA ASN A 299 -16.03 11.47 -8.14
C ASN A 299 -14.98 12.58 -8.29
N PHE A 300 -13.72 12.20 -8.54
CA PHE A 300 -12.64 13.15 -8.77
C PHE A 300 -12.47 13.51 -10.25
N GLY A 301 -12.62 12.56 -11.16
CA GLY A 301 -12.31 12.75 -12.58
C GLY A 301 -13.24 13.71 -13.30
N VAL A 302 -14.54 13.68 -13.02
CA VAL A 302 -15.54 14.54 -13.71
C VAL A 302 -15.31 16.04 -13.46
N ARG A 303 -14.58 16.38 -12.39
CA ARG A 303 -14.24 17.76 -12.04
C ARG A 303 -13.00 18.29 -12.75
N ILE A 304 -12.26 17.43 -13.45
CA ILE A 304 -11.04 17.79 -14.18
C ILE A 304 -11.36 17.83 -15.69
N PRO A 305 -11.32 19.01 -16.32
CA PRO A 305 -11.55 19.14 -17.77
C PRO A 305 -10.62 18.28 -18.62
N GLY A 306 -11.16 17.67 -19.67
CA GLY A 306 -10.43 16.82 -20.60
C GLY A 306 -9.90 15.50 -20.01
N SER A 307 -10.23 15.18 -18.75
CA SER A 307 -9.75 13.95 -18.13
C SER A 307 -10.45 12.71 -18.69
N THR A 308 -9.73 11.58 -18.67
CA THR A 308 -10.30 10.26 -18.94
C THR A 308 -10.58 9.51 -17.64
N ILE A 309 -11.74 8.89 -17.54
CA ILE A 309 -12.19 8.15 -16.36
C ILE A 309 -12.41 6.70 -16.75
N ILE A 310 -11.79 5.75 -16.06
CA ILE A 310 -11.88 4.31 -16.33
C ILE A 310 -12.40 3.63 -15.06
N ALA A 311 -13.70 3.31 -15.04
CA ALA A 311 -14.38 2.79 -13.86
C ALA A 311 -14.98 1.40 -14.08
N GLY A 312 -14.75 0.49 -13.14
CA GLY A 312 -15.32 -0.86 -13.14
C GLY A 312 -16.39 -1.02 -12.06
N ALA A 313 -17.62 -1.38 -12.41
CA ALA A 313 -18.75 -1.57 -11.49
C ALA A 313 -18.81 -0.57 -10.30
N PRO A 314 -18.92 0.75 -10.56
CA PRO A 314 -18.92 1.78 -9.51
C PRO A 314 -20.25 1.82 -8.73
N GLN A 315 -20.19 2.05 -7.41
CA GLN A 315 -21.36 2.17 -6.52
C GLN A 315 -21.92 3.59 -6.53
N TYR A 316 -22.86 3.85 -7.42
CA TYR A 316 -23.38 5.19 -7.67
C TYR A 316 -24.22 5.78 -6.51
N ARG A 317 -25.18 4.99 -6.00
CA ARG A 317 -26.07 5.37 -4.88
C ARG A 317 -25.47 4.88 -3.58
N LEU A 318 -24.59 5.70 -3.01
CA LEU A 318 -23.71 5.23 -1.93
C LEU A 318 -24.46 5.00 -0.61
N GLY A 319 -25.48 5.79 -0.29
CA GLY A 319 -26.32 5.57 0.89
C GLY A 319 -26.98 4.20 0.85
N ASP A 320 -27.62 3.88 -0.27
CA ASP A 320 -28.26 2.57 -0.50
C ASP A 320 -27.24 1.43 -0.41
N TYR A 321 -26.06 1.60 -1.02
CA TYR A 321 -25.02 0.58 -1.02
C TYR A 321 -24.47 0.28 0.39
N LEU A 322 -24.31 1.32 1.22
CA LEU A 322 -23.83 1.17 2.59
C LEU A 322 -24.87 0.54 3.51
N MET A 323 -26.16 0.80 3.25
CA MET A 323 -27.30 0.23 3.99
C MET A 323 -27.58 -1.23 3.68
N ASP A 324 -27.16 -1.72 2.51
CA ASP A 324 -27.32 -3.14 2.17
C ASP A 324 -26.37 -4.02 3.00
N GLU A 325 -26.95 -4.73 3.96
CA GLU A 325 -26.25 -5.62 4.90
C GLU A 325 -25.43 -6.72 4.19
N ASN A 326 -25.82 -7.11 2.98
CA ASN A 326 -25.09 -8.10 2.19
C ASN A 326 -23.68 -7.63 1.84
N ASN A 327 -23.45 -6.31 1.78
CA ASN A 327 -22.16 -5.72 1.47
C ASN A 327 -21.19 -5.71 2.67
N ARG A 328 -21.70 -5.91 3.90
CA ARG A 328 -20.92 -5.95 5.15
C ARG A 328 -20.07 -4.69 5.35
N LEU A 329 -20.73 -3.53 5.29
CA LEU A 329 -20.13 -2.19 5.35
C LEU A 329 -20.67 -1.32 6.50
N GLU A 330 -21.30 -1.92 7.52
CA GLU A 330 -21.83 -1.19 8.67
C GLU A 330 -20.80 -0.26 9.32
N GLN A 331 -19.55 -0.72 9.48
CA GLN A 331 -18.48 0.11 10.04
C GLN A 331 -18.17 1.33 9.16
N THR A 332 -18.22 1.17 7.83
CA THR A 332 -18.09 2.29 6.89
C THR A 332 -19.30 3.21 6.97
N LEU A 333 -20.52 2.68 7.07
CA LEU A 333 -21.75 3.46 7.24
C LEU A 333 -21.68 4.32 8.52
N VAL A 334 -21.31 3.71 9.64
CA VAL A 334 -21.18 4.37 10.94
C VAL A 334 -20.11 5.46 10.87
N SER A 335 -18.93 5.16 10.31
CA SER A 335 -17.89 6.18 10.19
C SER A 335 -18.32 7.35 9.29
N VAL A 336 -18.91 7.07 8.12
CA VAL A 336 -19.27 8.12 7.14
C VAL A 336 -20.47 8.95 7.60
N THR A 337 -21.50 8.33 8.19
CA THR A 337 -22.76 9.03 8.53
C THR A 337 -22.88 9.40 10.00
N GLY A 338 -22.13 8.74 10.88
CA GLY A 338 -22.29 8.79 12.33
C GLY A 338 -23.44 7.92 12.86
N CYS A 339 -24.12 7.16 12.00
CA CYS A 339 -25.29 6.33 12.33
C CYS A 339 -25.10 4.90 11.81
N GLY A 340 -25.65 3.91 12.52
CA GLY A 340 -25.69 2.51 12.09
C GLY A 340 -26.98 2.16 11.34
N TYR A 341 -27.25 0.86 11.19
CA TYR A 341 -28.43 0.40 10.45
C TYR A 341 -29.76 0.71 11.15
N LEU A 342 -29.80 0.65 12.48
CA LEU A 342 -31.02 0.79 13.26
C LEU A 342 -31.43 2.26 13.51
N ASP A 343 -30.48 3.18 13.37
CA ASP A 343 -30.61 4.62 13.64
C ASP A 343 -30.23 5.46 12.41
N ALA A 344 -30.33 4.85 11.22
CA ALA A 344 -29.95 5.49 9.97
C ALA A 344 -30.77 6.76 9.67
N ASP A 345 -30.07 7.86 9.45
CA ASP A 345 -30.65 9.15 9.09
C ASP A 345 -30.89 9.22 7.57
N GLN A 346 -32.17 9.25 7.18
CA GLN A 346 -32.58 9.26 5.77
C GLN A 346 -32.08 10.47 4.99
N ASP A 347 -31.98 11.64 5.63
CA ASP A 347 -31.47 12.84 4.96
C ASP A 347 -29.98 12.72 4.65
N LYS A 348 -29.21 12.08 5.54
CA LYS A 348 -27.79 11.79 5.29
C LYS A 348 -27.62 10.74 4.18
N LEU A 349 -28.42 9.68 4.20
CA LEU A 349 -28.39 8.64 3.17
C LEU A 349 -28.72 9.21 1.78
N GLU A 350 -29.75 10.05 1.70
CA GLU A 350 -30.13 10.67 0.43
C GLU A 350 -29.08 11.68 -0.07
N LYS A 351 -28.42 12.40 0.85
CA LYS A 351 -27.23 13.20 0.51
C LYS A 351 -26.11 12.34 -0.07
N LEU A 352 -25.82 11.18 0.52
CA LEU A 352 -24.81 10.25 -0.01
C LEU A 352 -25.21 9.67 -1.38
N ASN A 353 -26.49 9.32 -1.57
CA ASN A 353 -27.02 8.83 -2.84
C ASN A 353 -26.88 9.87 -3.95
N ASN A 354 -27.05 11.15 -3.64
CA ASN A 354 -26.95 12.23 -4.61
C ASN A 354 -25.55 12.85 -4.73
N HIS A 355 -24.61 12.55 -3.83
CA HIS A 355 -23.30 13.20 -3.79
C HIS A 355 -22.54 13.11 -5.12
N LEU A 356 -22.45 11.91 -5.69
CA LEU A 356 -21.80 11.70 -6.98
C LEU A 356 -22.65 12.24 -8.15
N ARG A 357 -23.99 12.13 -8.04
CA ARG A 357 -24.93 12.64 -9.04
C ARG A 357 -24.80 14.14 -9.24
N VAL A 358 -24.76 14.91 -8.15
CA VAL A 358 -24.59 16.37 -8.21
C VAL A 358 -23.31 16.73 -8.96
N LYS A 359 -22.19 16.04 -8.65
CA LYS A 359 -20.91 16.29 -9.33
C LYS A 359 -20.93 15.95 -10.81
N ILE A 360 -21.60 14.86 -11.19
CA ILE A 360 -21.80 14.51 -12.61
C ILE A 360 -22.59 15.63 -13.29
N LEU A 361 -23.75 16.02 -12.75
CA LEU A 361 -24.62 17.03 -13.34
C LEU A 361 -23.96 18.43 -13.40
N ASP A 362 -23.15 18.78 -12.41
CA ASP A 362 -22.36 20.02 -12.41
C ASP A 362 -21.25 19.97 -13.47
N ALA A 363 -20.61 18.81 -13.66
CA ALA A 363 -19.63 18.63 -14.73
C ALA A 363 -20.28 18.75 -16.10
N VAL A 364 -21.49 18.21 -16.33
CA VAL A 364 -22.24 18.38 -17.60
C VAL A 364 -22.39 19.85 -17.99
N ARG A 365 -22.70 20.69 -17.00
CA ARG A 365 -22.95 22.12 -17.22
C ARG A 365 -21.68 22.87 -17.58
N ASN A 366 -20.53 22.43 -17.07
CA ASN A 366 -19.29 23.20 -17.07
C ASN A 366 -18.12 22.57 -17.83
N ASN A 367 -18.22 21.29 -18.22
CA ASN A 367 -17.11 20.47 -18.68
C ASN A 367 -17.59 19.34 -19.61
N LYS A 368 -17.53 19.57 -20.93
CA LYS A 368 -18.02 18.62 -21.95
C LYS A 368 -16.95 17.67 -22.51
N GLU A 369 -15.74 17.70 -21.96
CA GLU A 369 -14.57 17.05 -22.58
C GLU A 369 -14.15 15.75 -21.89
N ASN A 370 -14.86 15.32 -20.84
CA ASN A 370 -14.51 14.07 -20.18
C ASN A 370 -14.87 12.84 -21.02
N HIS A 371 -13.97 11.87 -21.06
CA HIS A 371 -14.16 10.57 -21.66
C HIS A 371 -14.30 9.50 -20.56
N ILE A 372 -15.37 8.72 -20.58
CA ILE A 372 -15.67 7.75 -19.53
C ILE A 372 -15.73 6.34 -20.10
N TYR A 373 -14.83 5.49 -19.63
CA TYR A 373 -14.73 4.07 -19.93
C TYR A 373 -15.35 3.28 -18.78
N LEU A 374 -16.39 2.51 -19.06
CA LEU A 374 -17.13 1.73 -18.06
C LEU A 374 -17.05 0.24 -18.37
N HIS A 375 -16.72 -0.55 -17.36
CA HIS A 375 -16.82 -2.00 -17.41
C HIS A 375 -17.79 -2.50 -16.35
N TYR A 376 -18.75 -3.34 -16.74
CA TYR A 376 -19.72 -3.92 -15.82
C TYR A 376 -20.40 -5.18 -16.38
N SER A 377 -21.18 -5.86 -15.54
CA SER A 377 -22.10 -6.93 -15.94
C SER A 377 -23.54 -6.53 -15.65
N LYS A 378 -24.45 -6.86 -16.57
CA LYS A 378 -25.90 -6.67 -16.37
C LYS A 378 -26.53 -7.74 -15.48
N ALA A 379 -25.86 -8.88 -15.30
CA ALA A 379 -26.31 -9.98 -14.45
C ALA A 379 -25.91 -9.79 -12.97
N GLU A 380 -25.06 -8.81 -12.69
CA GLU A 380 -24.62 -8.46 -11.35
C GLU A 380 -25.61 -7.46 -10.71
N HIS A 381 -25.93 -7.63 -9.42
CA HIS A 381 -26.93 -6.81 -8.71
C HIS A 381 -26.64 -5.29 -8.78
N THR A 382 -25.37 -4.89 -8.76
CA THR A 382 -24.99 -3.46 -8.82
C THR A 382 -25.41 -2.78 -10.12
N TYR A 383 -25.70 -3.53 -11.19
CA TYR A 383 -26.21 -2.92 -12.41
C TYR A 383 -27.59 -2.30 -12.19
N SER A 384 -28.55 -3.09 -11.68
CA SER A 384 -29.90 -2.61 -11.40
C SER A 384 -29.93 -1.57 -10.29
N GLU A 385 -29.03 -1.66 -9.33
CA GLU A 385 -29.01 -0.81 -8.14
C GLU A 385 -28.22 0.48 -8.32
N HIS A 386 -27.24 0.52 -9.21
CA HIS A 386 -26.31 1.64 -9.28
C HIS A 386 -26.00 2.06 -10.71
N ILE A 387 -25.47 1.14 -11.52
CA ILE A 387 -24.88 1.48 -12.82
C ILE A 387 -25.95 2.00 -13.78
N LYS A 388 -27.14 1.41 -13.78
CA LYS A 388 -28.27 1.87 -14.60
C LYS A 388 -28.60 3.35 -14.35
N PHE A 389 -28.67 3.77 -13.09
CA PHE A 389 -28.98 5.15 -12.73
C PHE A 389 -27.85 6.10 -13.12
N MET A 390 -26.60 5.70 -12.89
CA MET A 390 -25.43 6.46 -13.33
C MET A 390 -25.42 6.66 -14.84
N LEU A 391 -25.73 5.62 -15.62
CA LEU A 391 -25.79 5.71 -17.08
C LEU A 391 -26.84 6.72 -17.55
N MET A 392 -28.01 6.79 -16.90
CA MET A 392 -29.05 7.76 -17.23
C MET A 392 -28.57 9.21 -17.00
N ASP A 393 -27.89 9.48 -15.88
CA ASP A 393 -27.36 10.81 -15.58
C ASP A 393 -26.17 11.17 -16.50
N LEU A 394 -25.31 10.20 -16.87
CA LEU A 394 -24.24 10.40 -17.85
C LEU A 394 -24.76 10.67 -19.27
N GLU A 395 -25.84 10.00 -19.68
CA GLU A 395 -26.49 10.18 -20.99
C GLU A 395 -27.17 11.55 -21.08
N THR A 396 -27.82 12.00 -20.01
CA THR A 396 -28.33 13.38 -19.88
C THR A 396 -27.20 14.41 -20.04
N GLY A 397 -25.98 13.99 -19.72
CA GLY A 397 -24.79 14.81 -19.76
C GLY A 397 -24.06 14.97 -21.09
N ASN A 398 -24.44 14.19 -22.10
CA ASN A 398 -23.68 14.06 -23.36
C ASN A 398 -22.19 13.73 -23.16
N PHE A 399 -21.83 13.01 -22.10
CA PHE A 399 -20.46 12.52 -21.94
C PHE A 399 -20.11 11.51 -23.03
N SER A 400 -18.86 11.54 -23.50
CA SER A 400 -18.31 10.48 -24.34
C SER A 400 -18.13 9.23 -23.49
N THR A 401 -19.01 8.23 -23.68
CA THR A 401 -18.97 6.97 -22.91
C THR A 401 -18.57 5.78 -23.79
N LYS A 402 -17.57 5.01 -23.36
CA LYS A 402 -17.23 3.70 -23.91
C LYS A 402 -17.58 2.63 -22.88
N LYS A 403 -18.36 1.62 -23.29
CA LYS A 403 -18.90 0.61 -22.38
C LYS A 403 -18.41 -0.78 -22.79
N GLU A 404 -17.86 -1.55 -21.86
CA GLU A 404 -17.63 -3.00 -21.99
C GLU A 404 -18.59 -3.71 -21.04
N ILE A 405 -19.44 -4.57 -21.61
CA ILE A 405 -20.48 -5.27 -20.88
C ILE A 405 -20.19 -6.76 -20.98
N LEU A 406 -19.76 -7.39 -19.89
CA LEU A 406 -19.51 -8.83 -19.83
C LEU A 406 -20.55 -9.54 -18.96
N TYR A 407 -20.52 -10.87 -18.95
CA TYR A 407 -21.37 -11.67 -18.08
C TYR A 407 -20.58 -12.15 -16.87
N TYR A 408 -21.05 -11.77 -15.68
CA TYR A 408 -20.69 -12.36 -14.39
C TYR A 408 -21.73 -11.95 -13.35
N GLU A 409 -21.97 -12.79 -12.35
CA GLU A 409 -23.07 -12.60 -11.39
C GLU A 409 -22.58 -12.02 -10.05
N ASN A 410 -21.38 -12.41 -9.61
CA ASN A 410 -20.84 -11.95 -8.34
C ASN A 410 -20.07 -10.64 -8.51
N HIS A 411 -20.30 -9.67 -7.62
CA HIS A 411 -19.54 -8.42 -7.62
C HIS A 411 -18.02 -8.65 -7.54
N SER A 412 -17.56 -9.68 -6.82
CA SER A 412 -16.13 -9.99 -6.70
C SER A 412 -15.46 -10.40 -8.02
N ASP A 413 -16.23 -10.86 -9.00
CA ASP A 413 -15.72 -11.34 -10.28
C ASP A 413 -15.21 -10.18 -11.15
N ILE A 414 -15.57 -8.93 -10.83
CA ILE A 414 -14.95 -7.71 -11.38
C ILE A 414 -13.41 -7.78 -11.36
N SER A 415 -12.84 -8.44 -10.33
CA SER A 415 -11.39 -8.58 -10.17
C SER A 415 -10.73 -9.49 -11.21
N LEU A 416 -11.51 -10.31 -11.92
CA LEU A 416 -11.05 -11.18 -13.00
C LEU A 416 -11.00 -10.46 -14.35
N TYR A 417 -11.91 -9.50 -14.58
CA TYR A 417 -12.10 -8.88 -15.89
C TYR A 417 -11.58 -7.44 -15.99
N PHE A 418 -11.77 -6.64 -14.93
CA PHE A 418 -11.41 -5.23 -14.95
C PHE A 418 -9.92 -4.95 -15.16
N PRO A 419 -8.96 -5.73 -14.64
CA PRO A 419 -7.53 -5.48 -14.90
C PRO A 419 -7.17 -5.41 -16.39
N ASP A 420 -7.72 -6.31 -17.20
CA ASP A 420 -7.45 -6.37 -18.64
C ASP A 420 -8.16 -5.24 -19.39
N PHE A 421 -9.39 -4.90 -18.99
CA PHE A 421 -10.09 -3.71 -19.50
C PHE A 421 -9.34 -2.42 -19.18
N LEU A 422 -8.83 -2.29 -17.95
CA LEU A 422 -8.08 -1.13 -17.50
C LEU A 422 -6.83 -0.90 -18.34
N VAL A 423 -6.03 -1.96 -18.56
CA VAL A 423 -4.80 -1.88 -19.37
C VAL A 423 -5.13 -1.49 -20.81
N ARG A 424 -6.07 -2.20 -21.46
CA ARG A 424 -6.46 -1.89 -22.86
C ARG A 424 -6.97 -0.46 -23.01
N SER A 425 -7.80 0.00 -22.08
CA SER A 425 -8.37 1.36 -22.10
C SER A 425 -7.29 2.42 -21.93
N ILE A 426 -6.32 2.21 -21.03
CA ILE A 426 -5.17 3.11 -20.89
C ILE A 426 -4.34 3.12 -22.17
N GLU A 427 -4.02 1.95 -22.74
CA GLU A 427 -3.21 1.85 -23.96
C GLU A 427 -3.88 2.57 -25.14
N GLU A 428 -5.20 2.46 -25.28
CA GLU A 428 -5.99 3.20 -26.26
C GLU A 428 -5.88 4.72 -26.07
N VAL A 429 -6.08 5.20 -24.84
CA VAL A 429 -5.95 6.64 -24.50
C VAL A 429 -4.54 7.15 -24.76
N MET A 430 -3.53 6.32 -24.47
CA MET A 430 -2.13 6.64 -24.72
C MET A 430 -1.81 6.65 -26.21
N ALA A 431 -2.44 5.80 -27.02
CA ALA A 431 -2.25 5.72 -28.47
C ALA A 431 -2.93 6.85 -29.25
N CYS A 432 -4.03 7.42 -28.74
CA CYS A 432 -4.64 8.62 -29.31
C CYS A 432 -3.62 9.77 -29.30
N ARG A 433 -3.20 10.20 -30.49
CA ARG A 433 -2.41 11.42 -30.67
C ARG A 433 -3.34 12.62 -30.54
N ASP A 434 -2.89 13.67 -29.87
CA ASP A 434 -3.57 14.97 -29.88
C ASP A 434 -3.81 15.35 -31.35
N GLN A 435 -5.06 15.32 -31.81
CA GLN A 435 -5.42 15.99 -33.06
C GLN A 435 -5.23 17.47 -32.77
N LYS A 436 -4.19 18.03 -33.38
CA LYS A 436 -3.73 19.41 -33.20
C LYS A 436 -4.82 20.45 -33.38
#